data_AF-A0AAV2MW73-F1
#
_entry.id   AF-A0AAV2MW73-F1
#
_cell.length_a   1.000
_cell.length_b   1.000
_cell.length_c   1.000
_cell.angle_alpha   90.00
_cell.angle_beta   90.00
_cell.angle_gamma   90.00
#
_symmetry.space_group_name_H-M   'P 1'
#
loop_
_entity.id
_entity.type
_entity.pdbx_description
1 polymer ?
#
loop_
_entity_poly.entity_id
_entity_poly.type
_entity_poly.pdbx_seq_one_letter_code
_entity_poly.pdbx_strand_id
1 'polypeptide(L)' 'MEMAETKAFSIHKFNGQNYQLWKRQMEIYMADNKLMPYILGEVARPTVNPEAWLEKDRAAQAFLMRGLELE' A
#
# COMPACT_ATOMS: atom_id res chain seq x y z
N MET A 1 -4.74 24.42 8.86
CA MET A 1 -4.32 23.27 8.05
C MET A 1 -3.58 22.34 8.99
N GLU A 2 -4.23 21.29 9.48
CA GLU A 2 -3.52 20.20 10.17
C GLU A 2 -2.59 19.54 9.15
N MET A 3 -1.28 19.61 9.40
CA MET A 3 -0.34 18.77 8.67
C MET A 3 -0.63 17.35 9.11
N ALA A 4 -1.21 16.54 8.20
CA ALA A 4 -1.35 15.12 8.43
C ALA A 4 0.05 14.58 8.74
N GLU A 5 0.31 14.22 10.00
CA GLU A 5 1.53 13.54 10.39
C GLU A 5 1.62 12.28 9.54
N THR A 6 2.52 12.29 8.56
CA THR A 6 2.88 11.10 7.81
C THR A 6 3.56 10.18 8.81
N LYS A 7 2.79 9.32 9.49
CA LYS A 7 3.34 8.30 10.39
C LYS A 7 4.37 7.52 9.57
N ALA A 8 5.63 7.71 9.90
CA ALA A 8 6.71 6.97 9.28
C ALA A 8 6.59 5.53 9.77
N PHE A 9 5.86 4.70 9.03
CA PHE A 9 5.82 3.28 9.29
C PHE A 9 7.21 2.72 8.98
N SER A 10 7.95 2.31 10.01
CA SER A 10 9.17 1.53 9.83
C SER A 10 8.78 0.13 9.34
N ILE A 11 8.74 -0.04 8.02
CA ILE A 11 8.42 -1.30 7.37
C ILE A 11 9.67 -2.17 7.41
N HIS A 12 9.53 -3.38 7.95
CA HIS A 12 10.57 -4.38 7.82
C HIS A 12 10.45 -5.00 6.42
N LYS A 13 11.52 -4.88 5.61
CA LYS A 13 11.61 -5.55 4.31
C LYS A 13 11.40 -7.06 4.48
N PHE A 14 10.76 -7.69 3.50
CA PHE A 14 10.60 -9.13 3.53
C PHE A 14 11.95 -9.84 3.38
N ASN A 15 12.29 -10.76 4.29
CA ASN A 15 13.56 -11.49 4.28
C ASN A 15 13.39 -13.01 4.23
N GLY A 16 12.21 -13.51 3.84
CA GLY A 16 11.89 -14.94 3.83
C GLY A 16 11.50 -15.53 5.19
N GLN A 17 12.02 -14.98 6.30
CA GLN A 17 11.77 -15.48 7.66
C GLN A 17 10.72 -14.66 8.41
N ASN A 18 10.51 -13.40 8.02
CA ASN A 18 9.62 -12.46 8.70
C ASN A 18 8.23 -12.33 8.05
N TYR A 19 7.76 -13.35 7.33
CA TYR A 19 6.53 -13.28 6.52
C TYR A 19 5.31 -12.74 7.29
N GLN A 20 5.05 -13.23 8.50
CA GLN A 20 3.89 -12.80 9.29
C GLN A 20 3.97 -11.33 9.73
N LEU A 21 5.17 -10.88 10.13
CA LEU A 21 5.40 -9.48 10.51
C LEU A 21 5.25 -8.57 9.29
N TRP A 22 5.91 -8.93 8.19
CA TRP A 22 5.81 -8.20 6.92
C TRP A 22 4.36 -8.08 6.47
N LYS A 23 3.62 -9.20 6.41
CA LYS A 23 2.20 -9.25 6.04
C LYS A 23 1.36 -8.31 6.92
N ARG A 24 1.55 -8.37 8.24
CA ARG A 24 0.82 -7.51 9.18
C ARG A 24 1.10 -6.02 8.95
N GLN A 25 2.35 -5.64 8.68
CA GLN A 25 2.72 -4.26 8.39
C GLN A 25 2.14 -3.78 7.06
N MET A 26 2.09 -4.65 6.05
CA MET A 26 1.44 -4.34 4.77
C MET A 26 -0.06 -4.10 4.95
N GLU A 27 -0.76 -4.99 5.66
CA GLU A 27 -2.20 -4.87 5.94
C GLU A 27 -2.55 -3.57 6.67
N ILE A 28 -1.77 -3.20 7.71
CA ILE A 28 -2.00 -1.98 8.48
C ILE A 28 -1.89 -0.74 7.60
N TYR A 29 -0.79 -0.62 6.84
CA TYR A 29 -0.60 0.56 5.98
C TYR A 29 -1.69 0.67 4.91
N MET A 30 -2.03 -0.45 4.27
CA MET A 30 -3.06 -0.45 3.22
C MET A 30 -4.44 -0.12 3.78
N ALA A 31 -4.76 -0.58 4.99
CA ALA A 31 -6.01 -0.23 5.67
C ALA A 31 -6.05 1.27 6.02
N ASP A 32 -5.00 1.79 6.65
CA ASP A 32 -4.91 3.20 7.06
C ASP A 32 -5.00 4.17 5.86
N ASN A 33 -4.45 3.76 4.71
CA ASN A 33 -4.46 4.56 3.49
C ASN A 33 -5.65 4.28 2.55
N LYS A 34 -6.57 3.38 2.93
CA LYS A 34 -7.72 2.94 2.12
C LYS A 34 -7.31 2.37 0.74
N LEU A 35 -6.20 1.66 0.69
CA LEU A 35 -5.62 1.09 -0.54
C LEU A 35 -5.97 -0.38 -0.76
N MET A 36 -6.40 -1.12 0.28
CA MET A 36 -6.74 -2.54 0.20
C MET A 36 -7.67 -2.90 -0.99
N PRO A 37 -8.77 -2.17 -1.25
CA PRO A 37 -9.71 -2.55 -2.31
C PRO A 37 -9.12 -2.46 -3.73
N TYR A 38 -8.05 -1.68 -3.92
CA TYR A 38 -7.38 -1.51 -5.21
C TYR A 38 -6.45 -2.68 -5.54
N ILE A 39 -5.80 -3.26 -4.52
CA ILE A 39 -4.92 -4.43 -4.69
C ILE A 39 -5.73 -5.72 -4.80
N LEU A 40 -6.79 -5.85 -4.01
CA LEU A 40 -7.66 -7.02 -4.04
C LEU A 40 -8.57 -7.09 -5.28
N GLY A 41 -8.58 -6.04 -6.11
CA GLY A 41 -9.45 -5.95 -7.29
C GLY A 41 -10.93 -5.75 -6.95
N GLU A 42 -11.26 -5.37 -5.72
CA GLU A 42 -12.63 -5.08 -5.29
C GLU A 42 -13.16 -3.79 -5.92
N VAL A 43 -12.29 -2.80 -6.15
CA VAL A 43 -12.63 -1.59 -6.90
C VAL A 43 -12.14 -1.72 -8.33
N ALA A 44 -13.07 -1.99 -9.24
CA ALA A 44 -12.79 -2.02 -10.67
C ALA A 44 -12.28 -0.66 -11.18
N ARG A 45 -11.31 -0.71 -12.10
CA ARG A 45 -10.81 0.49 -12.78
C ARG A 45 -11.95 1.15 -13.58
N PRO A 46 -12.25 2.44 -13.37
CA PRO A 46 -13.24 3.17 -14.16
C PRO A 46 -12.81 3.26 -15.62
N THR A 47 -13.76 3.19 -16.55
CA THR A 47 -13.50 3.44 -17.98
C THR A 47 -13.47 4.94 -18.31
N VAL A 48 -14.18 5.76 -17.54
CA VAL A 48 -14.25 7.22 -17.69
C VAL A 48 -13.55 7.87 -16.49
N ASN A 49 -12.67 8.83 -16.76
CA ASN A 49 -11.89 9.59 -15.75
C ASN A 49 -11.19 8.69 -14.71
N PRO A 50 -10.28 7.78 -15.14
CA PRO A 50 -9.65 6.82 -14.23
C PRO A 50 -8.56 7.43 -13.33
N GLU A 51 -8.29 8.73 -13.40
CA GLU A 51 -7.12 9.38 -12.80
C GLU A 51 -7.03 9.18 -11.29
N ALA A 52 -8.13 9.41 -10.57
CA ALA A 52 -8.17 9.20 -9.12
C ALA A 52 -7.99 7.73 -8.72
N TRP A 53 -8.49 6.79 -9.54
CA TRP A 53 -8.27 5.37 -9.33
C TRP A 53 -6.80 4.99 -9.58
N LEU A 54 -6.21 5.51 -10.66
CA LEU A 54 -4.82 5.26 -11.05
C LEU A 54 -3.84 5.80 -10.00
N GLU A 55 -4.15 6.93 -9.37
CA GLU A 55 -3.34 7.48 -8.28
C GLU A 55 -3.30 6.52 -7.08
N LYS A 56 -4.46 5.98 -6.69
CA LYS A 56 -4.55 5.02 -5.58
C LYS A 56 -3.90 3.68 -5.90
N ASP A 57 -4.11 3.17 -7.11
CA ASP A 57 -3.45 1.95 -7.60
C ASP A 57 -1.91 2.10 -7.59
N ARG A 58 -1.39 3.20 -8.15
CA ARG A 58 0.07 3.48 -8.13
C ARG A 58 0.61 3.61 -6.71
N ALA A 59 -0.12 4.27 -5.81
CA ALA A 59 0.29 4.40 -4.41
C ALA A 59 0.38 3.04 -3.72
N ALA A 60 -0.58 2.15 -4.00
CA ALA A 60 -0.62 0.79 -3.46
C ALA A 60 0.54 -0.06 -4.00
N GLN A 61 0.80 -0.01 -5.32
CA GLN A 61 1.91 -0.72 -5.96
C GLN A 61 3.29 -0.22 -5.49
N ALA A 62 3.48 1.11 -5.39
CA ALA A 62 4.74 1.68 -4.93
C ALA A 62 5.07 1.26 -3.48
N PHE A 63 4.04 1.17 -2.64
CA PHE A 63 4.19 0.70 -1.27
C PHE A 63 4.59 -0.78 -1.20
N LEU A 64 3.91 -1.65 -1.96
CA LEU A 64 4.25 -3.06 -2.08
C LEU A 64 5.69 -3.26 -2.54
N MET A 65 6.12 -2.54 -3.57
CA MET A 65 7.47 -2.63 -4.11
C MET A 65 8.53 -2.27 -3.07
N ARG A 66 8.34 -1.20 -2.30
CA ARG A 66 9.26 -0.82 -1.21
C ARG A 66 9.35 -1.89 -0.12
N GLY A 67 8.26 -2.62 0.13
CA GLY A 67 8.23 -3.74 1.07
C GLY A 67 8.87 -5.02 0.53
N LEU A 68 9.08 -5.13 -0.78
CA LEU A 68 9.56 -6.32 -1.49
C LEU A 68 11.01 -6.19 -2.01
N GLU A 69 11.59 -5.00 -2.06
CA GLU A 69 12.99 -4.82 -2.45
C GLU A 69 13.92 -5.60 -1.49
N LEU A 70 14.40 -6.74 -1.99
CA LEU A 70 15.47 -7.53 -1.39
C LEU A 70 16.78 -6.73 -1.52
N GLU A 71 17.57 -6.70 -0.46
CA GLU A 71 18.96 -6.20 -0.50
C GLU A 71 19.87 -7.18 -1.24
#